data_AF-A0A7W0VH04-F1
#
_entry.id   AF-A0A7W0VH04-F1
#
_cell.length_a   1.000
_cell.length_b   1.000
_cell.length_c   1.000
_cell.angle_alpha   90.00
_cell.angle_beta   90.00
_cell.angle_gamma   90.00
#
_symmetry.space_group_name_H-M   'P 1'
#
loop_
_entity.id
_entity.type
_entity.pdbx_description
1 polymer ?
#
loop_
_entity_poly.entity_id
_entity_poly.type
_entity_poly.pdbx_seq_one_letter_code
_entity_poly.pdbx_strand_id
1 'polypeptide(L)'
;MTTGQISVERSGHVLLIGLDRVAKRNAFIAIALADRIASQAPLGVYATLSSARQALPLTEGVAAARLLPDLQPLMKSDDVQEGVRAFMERRAGVFRGR
;
A
#
# COMPACT_ATOMS: atom_id res chain seq x y z
N MET A 1 9.60 21.12 -17.56
CA MET A 1 9.35 20.34 -16.34
C MET A 1 9.85 21.16 -15.16
N THR A 2 8.97 21.63 -14.28
CA THR A 2 9.33 22.49 -13.14
C THR A 2 9.77 21.63 -11.95
N THR A 3 11.08 21.60 -11.72
CA THR A 3 11.72 20.87 -10.63
C THR A 3 11.20 21.28 -9.25
N GLY A 4 10.81 20.33 -8.40
CA GLY A 4 10.57 20.55 -6.97
C GLY A 4 9.12 20.75 -6.55
N GLN A 5 8.14 20.44 -7.41
CA GLN A 5 6.73 20.67 -7.13
C GLN A 5 6.08 19.52 -6.37
N ILE A 6 5.28 19.89 -5.37
CA ILE A 6 4.22 19.03 -4.83
C ILE A 6 3.02 19.21 -5.77
N SER A 7 2.59 18.16 -6.46
CA SER A 7 1.31 18.19 -7.16
C SER A 7 0.23 17.70 -6.20
N VAL A 8 -0.94 18.34 -6.27
CA VAL A 8 -2.12 17.92 -5.51
C VAL A 8 -3.27 17.83 -6.49
N GLU A 9 -3.91 16.68 -6.56
CA GLU A 9 -5.07 16.42 -7.38
C GLU A 9 -6.17 15.78 -6.52
N ARG A 10 -7.42 16.23 -6.70
CA ARG A 10 -8.57 15.60 -6.05
C ARG A 10 -9.39 14.84 -7.08
N SER A 11 -9.47 13.53 -6.90
CA SER A 11 -10.32 12.65 -7.71
C SER A 11 -11.45 12.12 -6.82
N GLY A 12 -12.60 12.78 -6.89
CA GLY A 12 -13.74 12.51 -6.01
C GLY A 12 -13.40 12.69 -4.52
N HIS A 13 -13.37 11.59 -3.79
CA HIS A 13 -13.08 11.51 -2.35
C HIS A 13 -11.61 11.18 -2.04
N VAL A 14 -10.76 11.04 -3.06
CA VAL A 14 -9.33 10.75 -2.89
C VAL A 14 -8.48 12.00 -3.19
N LEU A 15 -7.53 12.29 -2.30
CA LEU A 15 -6.50 13.31 -2.48
C LEU A 15 -5.20 12.64 -2.94
N LEU A 16 -4.78 12.90 -4.18
CA LEU A 16 -3.51 12.46 -4.72
C LEU A 16 -2.47 13.56 -4.49
N ILE A 17 -1.35 13.21 -3.85
CA ILE A 17 -0.23 14.11 -3.63
C ILE A 17 0.99 13.53 -4.33
N GLY A 18 1.45 14.17 -5.41
CA GLY A 18 2.70 13.84 -6.08
C GLY A 18 3.85 14.66 -5.50
N LEU A 19 5.01 14.04 -5.35
CA LEU A 19 6.23 14.69 -4.84
C LEU A 19 7.34 14.58 -5.89
N ASP A 20 7.54 15.62 -6.70
CA ASP A 20 8.61 15.65 -7.72
C ASP A 20 9.77 16.54 -7.26
N ARG A 21 10.82 15.94 -6.68
CA ARG A 21 11.99 16.69 -6.17
C ARG A 21 13.32 16.01 -6.46
N VAL A 22 13.60 15.83 -7.75
CA VAL A 22 14.84 15.21 -8.27
C VAL A 22 16.13 15.85 -7.71
N ALA A 23 16.17 17.18 -7.58
CA ALA A 23 17.40 17.90 -7.23
C ALA A 23 17.89 17.75 -5.78
N LYS A 24 17.07 17.25 -4.85
CA LYS A 24 17.45 17.14 -3.42
C LYS A 24 17.94 15.75 -2.98
N ARG A 25 18.19 14.81 -3.89
CA ARG A 25 18.57 13.43 -3.53
C ARG A 25 17.68 12.87 -2.41
N ASN A 26 16.36 13.00 -2.55
CA ASN A 26 15.36 12.38 -1.67
C ASN A 26 15.41 10.83 -1.69
N ALA A 27 16.46 10.22 -2.26
CA ALA A 27 16.74 8.79 -2.17
C ALA A 27 16.66 8.29 -0.72
N PHE A 28 16.99 9.15 0.26
CA PHE A 28 16.86 8.83 1.69
C PHE A 28 15.41 8.59 2.14
N ILE A 29 14.40 9.10 1.41
CA ILE A 29 12.97 8.85 1.69
C ILE A 29 12.40 7.83 0.72
N ALA A 30 12.73 7.89 -0.56
CA ALA A 30 12.15 7.00 -1.57
C ALA A 30 12.62 5.55 -1.40
N ILE A 31 13.93 5.33 -1.22
CA ILE A 31 14.49 3.98 -1.00
C ILE A 31 14.04 3.48 0.38
N ALA A 32 14.12 4.30 1.43
CA ALA A 32 13.66 3.91 2.75
C ALA A 32 12.16 3.56 2.80
N LEU A 33 11.32 4.28 2.04
CA LEU A 33 9.91 3.95 1.88
C LEU A 33 9.74 2.66 1.07
N ALA A 34 10.49 2.48 0.00
CA ALA A 34 10.48 1.25 -0.79
C ALA A 34 10.88 0.04 0.06
N ASP A 35 11.95 0.15 0.85
CA ASP A 35 12.42 -0.87 1.79
C ASP A 35 11.35 -1.16 2.85
N ARG A 36 10.71 -0.11 3.39
CA ARG A 36 9.61 -0.27 4.35
C ARG A 36 8.45 -1.03 3.73
N ILE A 37 8.03 -0.69 2.50
CA ILE A 37 6.96 -1.39 1.78
C ILE A 37 7.37 -2.83 1.48
N ALA A 38 8.59 -3.05 0.99
CA ALA A 38 9.13 -4.37 0.66
C ALA A 38 9.28 -5.29 1.87
N SER A 39 9.42 -4.72 3.08
CA SER A 39 9.42 -5.48 4.33
C SER A 39 8.03 -5.90 4.84
N GLN A 40 6.94 -5.44 4.20
CA GLN A 40 5.57 -5.84 4.56
C GLN A 40 5.13 -7.07 3.76
N ALA A 41 4.02 -7.70 4.18
CA ALA A 41 3.40 -8.80 3.46
C ALA A 41 3.01 -8.39 2.02
N PRO A 42 3.65 -8.96 0.97
CA PRO A 42 3.44 -8.51 -0.41
C PRO A 42 1.97 -8.55 -0.84
N LEU A 43 1.25 -9.63 -0.54
CA LEU A 43 -0.15 -9.76 -0.91
C LEU A 43 -1.04 -8.71 -0.22
N GLY A 44 -0.74 -8.35 1.04
CA GLY A 44 -1.45 -7.30 1.75
C GLY A 44 -1.19 -5.91 1.18
N VAL A 45 0.05 -5.62 0.78
CA VAL A 45 0.41 -4.37 0.09
C VAL A 45 -0.34 -4.25 -1.24
N TYR A 46 -0.35 -5.31 -2.04
CA TYR A 46 -1.04 -5.30 -3.33
C TYR A 46 -2.56 -5.18 -3.17
N ALA A 47 -3.17 -5.89 -2.22
CA ALA A 47 -4.60 -5.78 -1.94
C ALA A 47 -4.98 -4.36 -1.50
N THR A 48 -4.18 -3.75 -0.62
CA THR A 48 -4.38 -2.37 -0.17
C THR A 48 -4.30 -1.38 -1.33
N LEU A 49 -3.29 -1.53 -2.19
CA LEU A 49 -3.13 -0.67 -3.36
C LEU A 49 -4.26 -0.84 -4.37
N SER A 50 -4.72 -2.08 -4.58
CA SER A 50 -5.86 -2.39 -5.45
C SER A 50 -7.14 -1.74 -4.90
N SER A 51 -7.44 -1.92 -3.61
CA SER A 51 -8.59 -1.31 -2.95
C SER A 51 -8.60 0.21 -3.10
N ALA A 52 -7.46 0.87 -2.87
CA ALA A 52 -7.35 2.33 -3.01
C ALA A 52 -7.58 2.81 -4.45
N ARG A 53 -7.07 2.07 -5.45
CA ARG A 53 -7.27 2.41 -6.87
C ARG A 53 -8.70 2.19 -7.33
N GLN A 54 -9.36 1.13 -6.85
CA GLN A 54 -10.75 0.84 -7.18
C GLN A 54 -11.72 1.92 -6.66
N ALA A 55 -11.38 2.60 -5.57
CA ALA A 55 -12.16 3.71 -5.04
C ALA A 55 -12.17 4.97 -5.96
N LEU A 56 -11.24 5.07 -6.92
CA LEU A 56 -11.18 6.22 -7.85
C LEU A 56 -12.33 6.24 -8.87
N PRO A 57 -12.55 5.18 -9.67
CA PRO A 57 -13.65 5.15 -10.64
C PRO A 57 -14.99 4.71 -10.04
N LEU A 58 -15.01 4.03 -8.89
CA LEU A 58 -16.22 3.50 -8.27
C LEU A 58 -16.81 4.50 -7.27
N THR A 59 -18.12 4.39 -7.01
CA THR A 59 -18.70 5.06 -5.84
C THR A 59 -18.19 4.39 -4.57
N GLU A 60 -18.13 5.15 -3.47
CA GLU A 60 -17.67 4.67 -2.17
C GLU A 60 -18.38 3.38 -1.74
N GLY A 61 -19.71 3.31 -1.92
CA GLY A 61 -20.49 2.11 -1.57
C GLY A 61 -20.12 0.86 -2.37
N VAL A 62 -19.79 1.01 -3.66
CA VAL A 62 -19.36 -0.13 -4.49
C VAL A 62 -17.94 -0.57 -4.12
N ALA A 63 -17.04 0.38 -3.87
CA ALA A 63 -15.68 0.07 -3.41
C ALA A 63 -15.71 -0.63 -2.03
N ALA A 64 -16.53 -0.15 -1.10
CA ALA A 64 -16.70 -0.73 0.22
C ALA A 64 -17.25 -2.16 0.15
N ALA A 65 -18.24 -2.42 -0.72
CA ALA A 65 -18.80 -3.76 -0.90
C ALA A 65 -17.79 -4.80 -1.41
N ARG A 66 -16.71 -4.36 -2.09
CA ARG A 66 -15.63 -5.25 -2.57
C ARG A 66 -14.56 -5.58 -1.54
N LEU A 67 -14.45 -4.79 -0.47
CA LEU A 67 -13.40 -4.96 0.53
C LEU A 67 -13.38 -6.37 1.13
N LEU A 68 -14.55 -6.87 1.58
CA LEU A 68 -14.63 -8.19 2.21
C LEU A 68 -14.36 -9.34 1.22
N PRO A 69 -14.97 -9.37 0.01
CA PRO A 69 -14.62 -10.35 -1.02
C PRO A 69 -13.12 -10.41 -1.34
N ASP A 70 -12.46 -9.26 -1.46
CA ASP A 70 -11.02 -9.19 -1.80
C ASP A 70 -10.13 -9.62 -0.61
N LEU A 71 -10.58 -9.38 0.62
CA LEU A 71 -9.87 -9.75 1.85
C LEU A 71 -9.91 -11.25 2.16
N GLN A 72 -11.03 -11.92 1.91
CA GLN A 72 -11.22 -13.34 2.23
C GLN A 72 -10.13 -14.29 1.70
N PRO A 73 -9.71 -14.24 0.43
CA PRO A 73 -8.64 -15.09 -0.07
C PRO A 73 -7.29 -14.76 0.58
N LEU A 74 -7.02 -13.48 0.89
CA LEU A 74 -5.79 -13.05 1.53
C LEU A 74 -5.61 -13.67 2.92
N MET A 75 -6.69 -13.83 3.69
CA MET A 75 -6.65 -14.43 5.04
C MET A 75 -6.13 -15.87 5.06
N LYS A 76 -6.13 -16.56 3.91
CA LYS A 76 -5.62 -17.93 3.77
C LYS A 76 -4.14 -18.02 3.39
N SER A 77 -3.48 -16.88 3.18
CA SER A 77 -2.06 -16.83 2.77
C SER A 77 -1.10 -17.24 3.89
N ASP A 78 0.08 -17.72 3.50
CA ASP A 78 1.19 -18.01 4.43
C ASP A 78 1.57 -16.73 5.20
N ASP A 79 1.54 -15.58 4.53
CA ASP A 79 1.93 -14.28 5.09
C ASP A 79 1.02 -13.81 6.23
N VAL A 80 -0.26 -14.16 6.20
CA VAL A 80 -1.18 -13.85 7.31
C VAL A 80 -0.83 -14.71 8.53
N GLN A 81 -0.58 -16.00 8.32
CA GLN A 81 -0.18 -16.90 9.40
C GLN A 81 1.16 -16.48 10.01
N GLU A 82 2.12 -16.09 9.17
CA GLU A 82 3.41 -15.55 9.60
C GLU A 82 3.25 -14.21 10.31
N GLY A 83 2.39 -13.31 9.83
CA GLY A 83 2.11 -12.02 10.47
C GLY A 83 1.56 -12.18 11.88
N VAL A 84 0.60 -13.10 12.07
CA VAL A 84 0.06 -13.44 13.40
C VAL A 84 1.16 -14.00 14.30
N ARG A 85 1.95 -14.94 13.79
CA ARG A 85 3.04 -15.59 14.53
C ARG A 85 4.13 -14.60 14.95
N ALA A 86 4.62 -13.80 14.02
CA ALA A 86 5.64 -12.78 14.25
C ALA A 86 5.17 -11.73 15.26
N PHE A 87 3.88 -11.36 15.23
CA PHE A 87 3.28 -10.48 16.23
C PHE A 87 3.28 -11.11 17.63
N MET A 88 2.85 -12.36 17.77
CA MET A 88 2.86 -13.08 19.04
C MET A 88 4.28 -13.26 19.59
N GLU A 89 5.24 -13.55 18.72
CA GLU A 89 6.66 -13.76 19.05
C GLU A 89 7.46 -12.45 19.18
N ARG A 90 6.85 -11.29 18.91
CA ARG A 90 7.48 -9.95 18.95
C ARG A 90 8.74 -9.85 18.09
N ARG A 91 8.71 -10.43 16.89
CA ARG A 91 9.80 -10.37 15.91
C ARG A 91 9.31 -9.79 14.58
N ALA A 92 10.26 -9.49 13.70
CA ALA A 92 9.93 -9.16 12.31
C ALA A 92 9.34 -10.38 11.58
N GLY A 93 8.34 -10.15 10.73
CA GLY A 93 7.75 -11.17 9.87
C GLY A 93 8.61 -11.46 8.64
N VAL A 94 8.64 -12.72 8.21
CA VAL A 94 9.34 -13.18 7.00
C VAL A 94 8.32 -13.55 5.93
N PHE A 95 7.93 -12.55 5.15
CA PHE A 95 6.86 -12.69 4.15
C PHE A 95 7.38 -13.24 2.82
N ARG A 96 6.58 -14.09 2.17
CA ARG A 96 6.92 -14.80 0.92
C ARG A 96 5.96 -14.49 -0.23
N GLY A 97 4.84 -13.80 0.02
CA GLY A 97 3.91 -13.38 -1.02
C GLY A 97 3.09 -14.53 -1.62
N ARG A 98 2.75 -15.53 -0.81
CA ARG A 98 2.00 -16.73 -1.23
C ARG A 98 0.97 -17.15 -0.18
#